data_AF-A0A7X6WRY5-F1
#
_entry.id   AF-A0A7X6WRY5-F1
#
_cell.length_a   1.000
_cell.length_b   1.000
_cell.length_c   1.000
_cell.angle_alpha   90.00
_cell.angle_beta   90.00
_cell.angle_gamma   90.00
#
_symmetry.space_group_name_H-M   'P 1'
#
loop_
_entity.id
_entity.type
_entity.pdbx_description
1 polymer ?
#
loop_
_entity_poly.entity_id
_entity_poly.type
_entity_poly.pdbx_seq_one_letter_code
_entity_poly.pdbx_strand_id
1 'polypeptide(L)'
;MSLLFKKKFFVILFFLFFSFLPDFSWAAKETGGLVPCAGDSIFENRCTLCDLMVGMKGIIDWGMKILVVVALVAIVAGGIMYIISAGNSGMMESAKTVIKQALWGVVIVLGAWVIVNTILWMITSRLFAGDGTTNGSFMDIGSWYDFDCRTVTGGTTPGELEISTVPRNPDGTCPAGYQLTSGGLSCTPEDGQESPPEETTEDNLPMEGIPEACNKYDANFKAAATSSGGSYSRDTDCLLRSIAATESGCNPGLTSPAGSVGIMQFKPSTAKKNEDFLKANPEWSISKAAEYLRENQNQIDDYKYFNASDGNAPGTKTVKYPDGKGGFDTYYVGNDDLIASYNAGAGESASSADKLGPFVQTVACRDRDGYPSNLPAWQCPYRKADSNELEEDGPKDNKGFTETRDYVQKVQGYQRGCLGN
;
A
#
# COMPACT_ATOMS: atom_id res chain seq x y z
N MET A 1 -52.80 -13.99 1.81
CA MET A 1 -51.83 -12.91 1.51
C MET A 1 -52.13 -12.38 0.11
N SER A 2 -52.47 -11.09 -0.02
CA SER A 2 -52.86 -10.51 -1.31
C SER A 2 -51.67 -10.52 -2.29
N LEU A 3 -51.96 -10.72 -3.58
CA LEU A 3 -50.96 -10.75 -4.65
C LEU A 3 -50.08 -9.48 -4.67
N LEU A 4 -50.64 -8.36 -4.21
CA LEU A 4 -49.98 -7.06 -4.08
C LEU A 4 -48.89 -7.05 -2.99
N PHE A 5 -49.08 -7.77 -1.88
CA PHE A 5 -48.09 -7.83 -0.80
C PHE A 5 -46.86 -8.64 -1.22
N LYS A 6 -47.07 -9.74 -1.97
CA LYS A 6 -45.97 -10.56 -2.52
C LYS A 6 -45.12 -9.79 -3.53
N LYS A 7 -45.74 -8.99 -4.41
CA LYS A 7 -45.02 -8.12 -5.36
C LYS A 7 -44.19 -7.04 -4.65
N LYS A 8 -44.77 -6.34 -3.67
CA LYS A 8 -44.04 -5.30 -2.91
C LYS A 8 -42.89 -5.88 -2.08
N PHE A 9 -43.07 -7.09 -1.53
CA PHE A 9 -42.02 -7.80 -0.79
C PHE A 9 -40.82 -8.15 -1.68
N PHE A 10 -41.07 -8.70 -2.89
CA PHE A 10 -40.00 -9.05 -3.82
C PHE A 10 -39.24 -7.80 -4.33
N VAL A 11 -39.95 -6.68 -4.52
CA VAL A 11 -39.35 -5.40 -4.91
C VAL A 11 -38.47 -4.80 -3.80
N ILE A 12 -38.88 -4.90 -2.53
CA ILE A 12 -38.08 -4.40 -1.39
C ILE A 12 -36.83 -5.27 -1.19
N LEU A 13 -36.95 -6.59 -1.30
CA LEU A 13 -35.79 -7.49 -1.20
C LEU A 13 -34.79 -7.26 -2.35
N PHE A 14 -35.31 -7.00 -3.56
CA PHE A 14 -34.51 -6.66 -4.73
C PHE A 14 -33.80 -5.30 -4.58
N PHE A 15 -34.49 -4.27 -4.05
CA PHE A 15 -33.89 -2.96 -3.78
C PHE A 15 -32.84 -3.02 -2.66
N LEU A 16 -33.10 -3.75 -1.57
CA LEU A 16 -32.10 -3.97 -0.51
C LEU A 16 -30.88 -4.70 -1.06
N PHE A 17 -31.07 -5.74 -1.87
CA PHE A 17 -29.96 -6.42 -2.54
C PHE A 17 -29.16 -5.46 -3.42
N PHE A 18 -29.82 -4.67 -4.29
CA PHE A 18 -29.18 -3.73 -5.21
C PHE A 18 -28.49 -2.53 -4.52
N SER A 19 -28.97 -2.09 -3.36
CA SER A 19 -28.34 -1.02 -2.58
C SER A 19 -27.03 -1.44 -1.89
N PHE A 20 -26.80 -2.74 -1.70
CA PHE A 20 -25.51 -3.31 -1.25
C PHE A 20 -24.65 -3.83 -2.43
N LEU A 21 -25.08 -3.64 -3.68
CA LEU A 21 -24.27 -3.94 -4.88
C LEU A 21 -23.26 -2.86 -5.34
N PRO A 22 -23.19 -1.60 -4.85
CA PRO A 22 -22.18 -0.67 -5.37
C PRO A 22 -20.74 -1.15 -5.08
N ASP A 23 -20.55 -2.07 -4.12
CA ASP A 23 -19.27 -2.71 -3.84
C ASP A 23 -18.88 -3.81 -4.86
N PHE A 24 -19.82 -4.32 -5.66
CA PHE A 24 -19.53 -5.38 -6.65
C PHE A 24 -18.73 -4.89 -7.86
N SER A 25 -18.84 -3.61 -8.19
CA SER A 25 -18.13 -3.02 -9.34
C SER A 25 -16.64 -2.79 -9.08
N TRP A 26 -16.17 -2.94 -7.84
CA TRP A 26 -14.78 -2.66 -7.44
C TRP A 26 -13.86 -3.89 -7.51
N ALA A 27 -14.36 -5.06 -7.93
CA ALA A 27 -13.52 -6.23 -8.18
C ALA A 27 -12.95 -6.26 -9.61
N ALA A 28 -13.50 -5.46 -10.54
CA ALA A 28 -12.96 -5.27 -11.87
C ALA A 28 -12.14 -3.97 -11.89
N LYS A 29 -10.86 -4.05 -11.50
CA LYS A 29 -9.91 -2.96 -11.70
C LYS A 29 -9.77 -2.76 -13.22
N GLU A 30 -9.91 -1.53 -13.71
CA GLU A 30 -10.07 -1.13 -15.11
C GLU A 30 -8.95 -1.54 -16.12
N THR A 31 -7.99 -2.38 -15.75
CA THR A 31 -6.97 -2.87 -16.71
C THR A 31 -6.50 -4.33 -16.53
N GLY A 32 -7.18 -5.17 -15.72
CA GLY A 32 -6.78 -6.59 -15.60
C GLY A 32 -7.89 -7.47 -15.07
N GLY A 33 -8.08 -8.65 -15.67
CA GLY A 33 -9.11 -9.62 -15.27
C GLY A 33 -8.92 -10.22 -13.87
N LEU A 34 -9.63 -11.32 -13.59
CA LEU A 34 -9.58 -12.07 -12.31
C LEU A 34 -8.15 -12.39 -11.82
N VAL A 35 -7.22 -12.47 -12.78
CA VAL A 35 -5.78 -12.49 -12.54
C VAL A 35 -5.22 -11.17 -13.06
N PRO A 36 -4.54 -10.34 -12.24
CA PRO A 36 -4.10 -9.00 -12.62
C PRO A 36 -3.21 -8.92 -13.87
N CYS A 37 -2.49 -9.99 -14.21
CA CYS A 37 -1.68 -10.10 -15.42
C CYS A 37 -2.48 -10.37 -16.72
N ALA A 38 -3.74 -10.77 -16.62
CA ALA A 38 -4.59 -11.13 -17.75
C ALA A 38 -5.43 -9.92 -18.21
N GLY A 39 -4.81 -8.99 -18.94
CA GLY A 39 -5.47 -7.75 -19.38
C GLY A 39 -4.90 -7.08 -20.63
N ASP A 40 -3.58 -7.08 -20.82
CA ASP A 40 -2.96 -6.36 -21.94
C ASP A 40 -2.74 -7.24 -23.18
N SER A 41 -3.29 -6.80 -24.32
CA SER A 41 -3.17 -7.47 -25.63
C SER A 41 -1.90 -7.12 -26.40
N ILE A 42 -0.90 -6.52 -25.75
CA ILE A 42 0.39 -6.16 -26.35
C ILE A 42 1.48 -6.93 -25.62
N PHE A 43 1.68 -8.18 -26.05
CA PHE A 43 2.80 -9.10 -25.78
C PHE A 43 3.30 -9.27 -24.31
N GLU A 44 3.37 -10.54 -23.87
CA GLU A 44 4.38 -11.04 -22.91
C GLU A 44 4.14 -10.96 -21.39
N ASN A 45 2.89 -10.89 -20.92
CA ASN A 45 2.60 -11.26 -19.53
C ASN A 45 2.64 -12.79 -19.36
N ARG A 46 3.84 -13.36 -19.13
CA ARG A 46 3.92 -14.69 -18.52
C ARG A 46 3.40 -14.56 -17.09
N CYS A 47 2.09 -14.76 -16.93
CA CYS A 47 1.46 -14.80 -15.63
C CYS A 47 2.26 -15.72 -14.71
N THR A 48 2.78 -15.14 -13.64
CA THR A 48 3.53 -15.90 -12.66
C THR A 48 2.52 -16.62 -11.75
N LEU A 49 2.99 -17.63 -11.02
CA LEU A 49 2.15 -18.25 -9.98
C LEU A 49 1.70 -17.19 -8.96
N CYS A 50 2.52 -16.16 -8.70
CA CYS A 50 2.17 -15.06 -7.82
C CYS A 50 0.89 -14.34 -8.29
N ASP A 51 0.81 -13.95 -9.57
CA ASP A 51 -0.35 -13.21 -10.09
C ASP A 51 -1.64 -14.01 -9.92
N LEU A 52 -1.55 -15.34 -10.07
CA LEU A 52 -2.65 -16.26 -9.79
C LEU A 52 -3.03 -16.28 -8.31
N MET A 53 -2.06 -16.32 -7.39
CA MET A 53 -2.33 -16.29 -5.95
C MET A 53 -2.96 -14.97 -5.50
N VAL A 54 -2.50 -13.84 -6.04
CA VAL A 54 -3.07 -12.50 -5.80
C VAL A 54 -4.51 -12.43 -6.33
N GLY A 55 -4.76 -12.97 -7.52
CA GLY A 55 -6.12 -13.09 -8.06
C GLY A 55 -7.04 -13.92 -7.15
N MET A 56 -6.58 -15.08 -6.67
CA MET A 56 -7.35 -15.92 -5.74
C MET A 56 -7.65 -15.22 -4.42
N LYS A 57 -6.71 -14.44 -3.88
CA LYS A 57 -6.96 -13.61 -2.70
C LYS A 57 -8.12 -12.65 -2.95
N GLY A 58 -8.11 -11.97 -4.09
CA GLY A 58 -9.21 -11.07 -4.49
C GLY A 58 -10.58 -11.77 -4.51
N ILE A 59 -10.64 -13.00 -5.02
CA ILE A 59 -11.87 -13.81 -5.04
C ILE A 59 -12.35 -14.16 -3.64
N ILE A 60 -11.44 -14.57 -2.76
CA ILE A 60 -11.77 -14.96 -1.39
C ILE A 60 -12.27 -13.75 -0.60
N ASP A 61 -11.58 -12.61 -0.70
CA ASP A 61 -11.96 -11.37 -0.02
C ASP A 61 -13.32 -10.86 -0.54
N TRP A 62 -13.57 -10.96 -1.85
CA TRP A 62 -14.87 -10.67 -2.45
C TRP A 62 -15.97 -11.64 -1.98
N GLY A 63 -15.70 -12.95 -1.98
CA GLY A 63 -16.66 -13.98 -1.54
C GLY A 63 -17.06 -13.84 -0.08
N MET A 64 -16.13 -13.42 0.78
CA MET A 64 -16.39 -13.14 2.20
C MET A 64 -17.35 -11.96 2.38
N LYS A 65 -17.22 -10.90 1.57
CA LYS A 65 -18.15 -9.75 1.60
C LYS A 65 -19.57 -10.18 1.17
N ILE A 66 -19.68 -10.99 0.12
CA ILE A 66 -20.97 -11.51 -0.37
C ILE A 66 -21.67 -12.36 0.69
N LEU A 67 -20.92 -13.22 1.37
CA LEU A 67 -21.47 -14.09 2.39
C LEU A 67 -22.20 -13.30 3.48
N VAL A 68 -21.60 -12.20 3.95
CA VAL A 68 -22.19 -11.36 5.00
C VAL A 68 -23.51 -10.74 4.51
N VAL A 69 -23.54 -10.24 3.27
CA VAL A 69 -24.75 -9.65 2.69
C VAL A 69 -25.86 -10.69 2.52
N VAL A 70 -25.54 -11.86 1.93
CA VAL A 70 -26.53 -12.93 1.71
C VAL A 70 -27.06 -13.49 3.03
N ALA A 71 -26.20 -13.68 4.03
CA ALA A 71 -26.61 -14.13 5.35
C ALA A 71 -27.56 -13.13 6.02
N LEU A 72 -27.26 -11.83 5.93
CA LEU A 72 -28.11 -10.78 6.48
C LEU A 72 -29.49 -10.75 5.80
N VAL A 73 -29.54 -10.81 4.46
CA VAL A 73 -30.82 -10.85 3.73
C VAL A 73 -31.63 -12.10 4.08
N ALA A 74 -31.01 -13.27 4.17
CA ALA A 74 -31.69 -14.52 4.51
C ALA A 74 -32.25 -14.49 5.95
N ILE A 75 -31.52 -13.93 6.90
CA ILE A 75 -31.97 -13.78 8.30
C ILE A 75 -33.13 -12.78 8.38
N VAL A 76 -33.04 -11.63 7.70
CA VAL A 76 -34.12 -10.62 7.68
C VAL A 76 -35.37 -11.19 7.01
N ALA A 77 -35.23 -11.87 5.87
CA ALA A 77 -36.34 -12.51 5.19
C ALA A 77 -37.00 -13.59 6.06
N GLY A 78 -36.20 -14.42 6.72
CA GLY A 78 -36.68 -15.42 7.68
C GLY A 78 -37.39 -14.79 8.88
N GLY A 79 -36.86 -13.69 9.42
CA GLY A 79 -37.46 -12.96 10.54
C GLY A 79 -38.81 -12.34 10.19
N ILE A 80 -38.91 -11.72 9.01
CA ILE A 80 -40.18 -11.18 8.51
C ILE A 80 -41.18 -12.32 8.29
N MET A 81 -40.76 -13.42 7.64
CA MET A 81 -41.59 -14.60 7.43
C MET A 81 -42.11 -15.17 8.74
N TYR A 82 -41.30 -15.18 9.79
CA TYR A 82 -41.69 -15.67 11.11
C TYR A 82 -42.81 -14.80 11.73
N ILE A 83 -42.68 -13.47 11.68
CA ILE A 83 -43.66 -12.52 12.24
C ILE A 83 -45.02 -12.65 11.55
N ILE A 84 -45.04 -12.72 10.20
CA ILE A 84 -46.29 -12.80 9.43
C ILE A 84 -46.95 -14.18 9.47
N SER A 85 -46.25 -15.21 9.96
CA SER A 85 -46.75 -16.59 10.03
C SER A 85 -47.60 -16.87 11.28
N ALA A 86 -47.98 -15.83 12.02
CA ALA A 86 -48.85 -15.95 13.18
C ALA A 86 -50.11 -16.78 12.87
N GLY A 87 -50.26 -17.92 13.55
CA GLY A 87 -51.40 -18.84 13.37
C GLY A 87 -51.21 -19.95 12.32
N ASN A 88 -50.07 -20.02 11.63
CA ASN A 88 -49.74 -21.11 10.70
C ASN A 88 -48.41 -21.79 11.09
N SER A 89 -48.51 -22.94 11.75
CA SER A 89 -47.36 -23.71 12.27
C SER A 89 -46.36 -24.12 11.18
N GLY A 90 -46.85 -24.51 10.00
CA GLY A 90 -45.99 -24.93 8.88
C GLY A 90 -45.13 -23.79 8.33
N MET A 91 -45.70 -22.58 8.25
CA MET A 91 -44.97 -21.39 7.79
C MET A 91 -43.98 -20.88 8.84
N MET A 92 -44.31 -20.99 10.14
CA MET A 92 -43.39 -20.68 11.23
C MET A 92 -42.18 -21.63 11.27
N GLU A 93 -42.41 -22.91 11.02
CA GLU A 93 -41.34 -23.91 10.96
C GLU A 93 -40.44 -23.69 9.74
N SER A 94 -41.03 -23.32 8.60
CA SER A 94 -40.29 -22.95 7.39
C SER A 94 -39.39 -21.73 7.62
N ALA A 95 -39.90 -20.69 8.29
CA ALA A 95 -39.14 -19.49 8.64
C ALA A 95 -37.93 -19.82 9.55
N LYS A 96 -38.14 -20.66 10.56
CA LYS A 96 -37.05 -21.12 11.46
C LYS A 96 -35.99 -21.92 10.70
N THR A 97 -36.39 -22.72 9.72
CA THR A 97 -35.46 -23.49 8.88
C THR A 97 -34.57 -22.57 8.05
N VAL A 98 -35.14 -21.54 7.40
CA VAL A 98 -34.36 -20.56 6.63
C VAL A 98 -33.33 -19.84 7.49
N ILE A 99 -33.71 -19.40 8.70
CA ILE A 99 -32.79 -18.74 9.63
C ILE A 99 -31.68 -19.70 10.09
N LYS A 100 -32.02 -20.94 10.44
CA LYS A 100 -31.03 -21.96 10.84
C LYS A 100 -30.05 -22.27 9.72
N GLN A 101 -30.52 -22.40 8.48
CA GLN A 101 -29.67 -22.66 7.32
C GLN A 101 -28.71 -21.48 7.05
N ALA A 102 -29.19 -20.25 7.16
CA ALA A 102 -28.33 -19.06 7.03
C ALA A 102 -27.22 -19.03 8.11
N LEU A 103 -27.56 -19.33 9.36
CA LEU A 103 -26.59 -19.39 10.47
C LEU A 103 -25.55 -20.50 10.25
N TRP A 104 -25.98 -21.70 9.84
CA TRP A 104 -25.06 -22.78 9.52
C TRP A 104 -24.13 -22.44 8.35
N GLY A 105 -24.61 -21.73 7.33
CA GLY A 105 -23.78 -21.26 6.22
C GLY A 105 -22.65 -20.34 6.70
N VAL A 106 -22.94 -19.39 7.58
CA VAL A 106 -21.92 -18.49 8.16
C VAL A 106 -20.91 -19.27 9.00
N VAL A 107 -21.39 -20.19 9.85
CA VAL A 107 -20.53 -21.01 10.70
C VAL A 107 -19.59 -21.89 9.87
N ILE A 108 -20.08 -22.50 8.78
CA ILE A 108 -19.28 -23.36 7.92
C ILE A 108 -18.15 -22.57 7.25
N VAL A 109 -18.43 -21.38 6.72
CA VAL A 109 -17.39 -20.60 6.01
C VAL A 109 -16.37 -20.00 6.97
N LEU A 110 -16.82 -19.43 8.10
CA LEU A 110 -15.90 -18.96 9.13
C LEU A 110 -15.08 -20.12 9.73
N GLY A 111 -15.72 -21.28 9.94
CA GLY A 111 -15.06 -22.50 10.38
C GLY A 111 -14.01 -22.98 9.38
N ALA A 112 -14.32 -22.99 8.08
CA ALA A 112 -13.38 -23.33 7.03
C ALA A 112 -12.17 -22.39 7.00
N TRP A 113 -12.40 -21.07 7.13
CA TRP A 113 -11.31 -20.09 7.19
C TRP A 113 -10.37 -20.34 8.38
N VAL A 114 -10.93 -20.58 9.58
CA VAL A 114 -10.14 -20.90 10.78
C VAL A 114 -9.38 -22.21 10.60
N ILE A 115 -10.03 -23.26 10.08
CA ILE A 115 -9.41 -24.58 9.89
C ILE A 115 -8.23 -24.49 8.92
N VAL A 116 -8.42 -23.86 7.76
CA VAL A 116 -7.36 -23.68 6.75
C VAL A 116 -6.19 -22.90 7.35
N ASN A 117 -6.47 -21.78 8.02
CA ASN A 117 -5.43 -20.97 8.65
C ASN A 117 -4.67 -21.74 9.74
N THR A 118 -5.37 -22.53 10.55
CA THR A 118 -4.76 -23.32 11.63
C THR A 118 -3.90 -24.45 11.09
N ILE A 119 -4.37 -25.18 10.07
CA ILE A 119 -3.61 -26.27 9.44
C ILE A 119 -2.36 -25.72 8.78
N LEU A 120 -2.48 -24.63 8.01
CA LEU A 120 -1.34 -24.04 7.31
C LEU A 120 -0.30 -23.50 8.28
N TRP A 121 -0.71 -22.85 9.38
CA TRP A 121 0.18 -22.41 10.46
C TRP A 121 0.89 -23.59 11.15
N MET A 122 0.20 -24.71 11.37
CA MET A 122 0.82 -25.90 11.95
C MET A 122 1.83 -26.58 11.00
N ILE A 123 1.56 -26.58 9.70
CA ILE A 123 2.45 -27.16 8.69
C ILE A 123 3.71 -26.30 8.55
N THR A 124 3.58 -24.98 8.44
CA THR A 124 4.75 -24.09 8.34
C THR A 124 5.63 -24.12 9.59
N SER A 125 5.03 -24.10 10.78
CA SER A 125 5.78 -24.16 12.04
C SER A 125 6.49 -25.50 12.31
N ARG A 126 6.09 -26.60 11.64
CA ARG A 126 6.64 -27.95 11.86
C ARG A 126 7.52 -28.48 10.74
N LEU A 127 7.40 -27.97 9.50
CA LEU A 127 8.15 -28.45 8.33
C LEU A 127 9.27 -27.49 7.87
N PHE A 128 9.21 -26.20 8.21
CA PHE A 128 10.19 -25.20 7.75
C PHE A 128 10.87 -24.43 8.88
N ALA A 129 10.77 -24.90 10.14
CA ALA A 129 11.63 -24.46 11.23
C ALA A 129 13.06 -25.00 11.03
N GLY A 130 13.73 -24.54 9.97
CA GLY A 130 15.19 -24.52 9.93
C GLY A 130 15.67 -23.54 10.99
N ASP A 131 16.73 -23.94 11.70
CA ASP A 131 17.70 -23.07 12.38
C ASP A 131 17.54 -21.58 12.02
N GLY A 132 17.18 -20.75 12.99
CA GLY A 132 16.88 -19.33 12.87
C GLY A 132 18.08 -18.45 12.47
N THR A 133 18.78 -18.79 11.38
CA THR A 133 19.93 -18.06 10.83
C THR A 133 19.91 -17.86 9.31
N THR A 134 18.79 -18.07 8.61
CA THR A 134 18.66 -17.63 7.21
C THR A 134 17.43 -16.74 7.00
N ASN A 135 17.71 -15.46 6.72
CA ASN A 135 16.80 -14.49 6.11
C ASN A 135 16.50 -14.92 4.66
N GLY A 136 15.75 -16.00 4.50
CA GLY A 136 15.52 -16.65 3.22
C GLY A 136 14.53 -17.80 3.35
N SER A 137 13.45 -17.59 4.10
CA SER A 137 12.32 -18.51 4.10
C SER A 137 11.44 -18.18 2.90
N PHE A 138 11.28 -19.16 2.00
CA PHE A 138 10.40 -19.11 0.82
C PHE A 138 8.92 -18.82 1.14
N MET A 139 8.54 -18.68 2.41
CA MET A 139 7.19 -18.28 2.82
C MET A 139 7.19 -17.94 4.33
N ASP A 140 7.33 -16.65 4.67
CA ASP A 140 7.09 -16.16 6.04
C ASP A 140 5.56 -15.98 6.25
N ILE A 141 4.86 -17.09 6.42
CA ILE A 141 3.39 -17.13 6.38
C ILE A 141 2.79 -16.79 7.75
N GLY A 142 2.71 -15.50 8.08
CA GLY A 142 1.88 -15.04 9.21
C GLY A 142 0.38 -15.29 9.00
N SER A 143 -0.06 -15.25 7.74
CA SER A 143 -1.41 -15.58 7.29
C SER A 143 -1.33 -16.20 5.90
N TRP A 144 -1.98 -17.35 5.69
CA TRP A 144 -1.88 -18.09 4.43
C TRP A 144 -2.38 -17.35 3.20
N TYR A 145 -3.10 -16.26 3.39
CA TYR A 145 -3.65 -15.42 2.34
C TYR A 145 -2.82 -14.14 2.14
N ASP A 146 -1.67 -14.00 2.80
CA ASP A 146 -0.76 -12.88 2.69
C ASP A 146 0.53 -13.39 2.06
N PHE A 147 0.59 -13.31 0.73
CA PHE A 147 1.71 -13.80 -0.06
C PHE A 147 2.60 -12.63 -0.42
N ASP A 148 3.81 -12.59 0.14
CA ASP A 148 4.86 -11.70 -0.33
C ASP A 148 5.45 -12.30 -1.61
N CYS A 149 5.05 -11.75 -2.76
CA CYS A 149 5.56 -12.15 -4.04
C CYS A 149 6.94 -11.57 -4.31
N ARG A 150 7.92 -12.01 -3.52
CA ARG A 150 9.32 -11.87 -3.88
C ARG A 150 9.68 -13.02 -4.80
N THR A 151 10.13 -12.70 -6.01
CA THR A 151 10.96 -13.63 -6.77
C THR A 151 12.22 -13.83 -5.94
N VAL A 152 12.26 -14.90 -5.14
CA VAL A 152 13.52 -15.42 -4.65
C VAL A 152 14.24 -15.92 -5.89
N THR A 153 15.07 -15.06 -6.51
CA THR A 153 16.17 -15.54 -7.32
C THR A 153 16.98 -16.45 -6.41
N GLY A 154 16.94 -17.74 -6.71
CA GLY A 154 17.44 -18.79 -5.84
C GLY A 154 18.91 -18.55 -5.43
N GLY A 155 19.16 -18.80 -4.15
CA GLY A 155 20.44 -19.14 -3.51
C GLY A 155 21.76 -18.91 -4.26
N THR A 156 22.55 -17.99 -3.67
CA THR A 156 24.01 -18.04 -3.44
C THR A 156 24.97 -18.30 -4.61
N THR A 157 25.80 -17.28 -4.93
CA THR A 157 27.16 -17.09 -4.36
C THR A 157 27.63 -15.64 -4.55
N PRO A 158 28.39 -15.03 -3.62
CA PRO A 158 29.02 -13.72 -3.86
C PRO A 158 30.24 -13.93 -4.77
N GLY A 159 30.15 -13.39 -5.99
CA GLY A 159 31.25 -13.37 -6.96
C GLY A 159 31.05 -14.35 -8.11
N GLU A 160 30.17 -14.01 -9.05
CA GLU A 160 30.32 -14.35 -10.47
C GLU A 160 29.52 -13.31 -11.27
N LEU A 161 30.11 -12.79 -12.35
CA LEU A 161 29.55 -11.77 -13.22
C LEU A 161 28.21 -12.20 -13.81
N GLU A 162 27.25 -11.27 -13.91
CA GLU A 162 26.02 -11.49 -14.66
C GLU A 162 26.35 -11.73 -16.14
N ILE A 163 26.19 -12.97 -16.61
CA ILE A 163 26.13 -13.24 -18.05
C ILE A 163 24.75 -12.79 -18.52
N SER A 164 24.70 -11.56 -19.02
CA SER A 164 23.59 -11.02 -19.81
C SER A 164 23.32 -11.93 -21.01
N THR A 165 22.31 -12.79 -20.92
CA THR A 165 21.86 -13.58 -22.08
C THR A 165 20.93 -12.72 -22.92
N VAL A 166 21.49 -12.11 -23.97
CA VAL A 166 20.76 -11.29 -24.94
C VAL A 166 19.90 -12.20 -25.84
N PRO A 167 18.59 -11.89 -26.02
CA PRO A 167 17.72 -12.64 -26.93
C PRO A 167 18.10 -12.44 -28.41
N ARG A 168 17.71 -13.40 -29.27
CA ARG A 168 17.95 -13.34 -30.72
C ARG A 168 17.06 -12.30 -31.42
N ASN A 169 17.54 -11.80 -32.55
CA ASN A 169 16.72 -11.02 -33.48
C ASN A 169 15.57 -11.88 -34.05
N PRO A 170 14.47 -11.27 -34.52
CA PRO A 170 13.32 -11.98 -35.09
C PRO A 170 13.66 -12.87 -36.31
N ASP A 171 14.78 -12.60 -36.98
CA ASP A 171 15.29 -13.37 -38.12
C ASP A 171 16.20 -14.55 -37.71
N GLY A 172 16.38 -14.77 -36.41
CA GLY A 172 17.19 -15.85 -35.85
C GLY A 172 18.69 -15.55 -35.74
N THR A 173 19.12 -14.33 -36.09
CA THR A 173 20.51 -13.87 -35.96
C THR A 173 20.79 -13.28 -34.58
N CYS A 174 22.07 -13.15 -34.22
CA CYS A 174 22.50 -12.46 -33.01
C CYS A 174 22.71 -10.96 -33.30
N PRO A 175 22.48 -10.07 -32.31
CA PRO A 175 22.86 -8.67 -32.39
C PRO A 175 24.37 -8.50 -32.71
N ALA A 176 24.74 -7.38 -33.33
CA ALA A 176 26.14 -7.11 -33.67
C ALA A 176 27.04 -7.17 -32.42
N GLY A 177 28.17 -7.90 -32.51
CA GLY A 177 29.08 -8.16 -31.39
C GLY A 177 28.80 -9.44 -30.59
N TYR A 178 27.80 -10.24 -31.00
CA TYR A 178 27.43 -11.50 -30.36
C TYR A 178 27.37 -12.65 -31.37
N GLN A 179 27.77 -13.85 -30.96
CA GLN A 179 27.73 -15.08 -31.76
C GLN A 179 26.85 -16.15 -31.11
N LEU A 180 26.38 -17.10 -31.93
CA LEU A 180 25.59 -18.23 -31.44
C LEU A 180 26.45 -19.15 -30.57
N THR A 181 25.92 -19.55 -29.42
CA THR A 181 26.51 -20.63 -28.64
C THR A 181 26.51 -21.93 -29.44
N SER A 182 27.41 -22.84 -29.12
CA SER A 182 27.56 -24.15 -29.80
C SER A 182 26.31 -25.03 -29.77
N GLY A 183 25.29 -24.68 -28.96
CA GLY A 183 23.94 -25.28 -28.95
C GLY A 183 22.87 -24.53 -29.77
N GLY A 184 23.19 -23.37 -30.36
CA GLY A 184 22.33 -22.64 -31.30
C GLY A 184 21.06 -22.02 -30.70
N LEU A 185 20.96 -21.92 -29.37
CA LEU A 185 19.78 -21.42 -28.66
C LEU A 185 19.93 -20.00 -28.11
N SER A 186 21.15 -19.56 -27.80
CA SER A 186 21.46 -18.25 -27.21
C SER A 186 22.67 -17.58 -27.87
N CYS A 187 22.80 -16.27 -27.69
CA CYS A 187 23.92 -15.47 -28.17
C CYS A 187 24.88 -15.17 -27.02
N THR A 188 26.19 -15.24 -27.28
CA THR A 188 27.26 -14.84 -26.35
C THR A 188 28.16 -13.80 -26.99
N PRO A 189 28.79 -12.90 -26.22
CA PRO A 189 29.71 -11.88 -26.77
C PRO A 189 30.83 -12.52 -27.60
N GLU A 190 31.28 -11.83 -28.65
CA GLU A 190 32.49 -12.22 -29.39
C GLU A 190 33.73 -12.14 -28.47
N ASP A 191 34.49 -13.22 -28.39
CA ASP A 191 35.68 -13.32 -27.55
C ASP A 191 36.73 -12.28 -27.99
N GLY A 192 37.01 -11.29 -27.13
CA GLY A 192 38.14 -10.37 -27.31
C GLY A 192 37.83 -8.88 -27.56
N GLN A 193 36.61 -8.39 -27.37
CA GLN A 193 36.37 -6.95 -27.23
C GLN A 193 36.01 -6.61 -25.78
N GLU A 194 36.74 -5.64 -25.20
CA GLU A 194 36.34 -5.01 -23.93
C GLU A 194 34.86 -4.64 -24.01
N SER A 195 34.12 -5.04 -22.97
CA SER A 195 32.72 -4.64 -22.79
C SER A 195 32.60 -3.12 -23.02
N PRO A 196 31.63 -2.66 -23.83
CA PRO A 196 31.39 -1.23 -23.99
C PRO A 196 31.25 -0.59 -22.59
N PRO A 197 31.75 0.64 -22.37
CA PRO A 197 31.56 1.31 -21.09
C PRO A 197 30.06 1.31 -20.76
N GLU A 198 29.74 0.90 -19.53
CA GLU A 198 28.39 0.88 -18.99
C GLU A 198 27.75 2.26 -19.25
N GLU A 199 26.72 2.30 -20.09
CA GLU A 199 26.04 3.54 -20.43
C GLU A 199 25.40 4.08 -19.15
N THR A 200 25.71 5.33 -18.77
CA THR A 200 25.16 5.96 -17.58
C THR A 200 23.66 6.22 -17.79
N THR A 201 22.83 5.27 -17.38
CA THR A 201 21.37 5.43 -17.28
C THR A 201 21.03 6.21 -16.01
N GLU A 202 19.87 6.89 -15.96
CA GLU A 202 19.41 7.58 -14.73
C GLU A 202 19.36 6.63 -13.52
N ASP A 203 19.21 5.33 -13.75
CA ASP A 203 19.16 4.29 -12.72
C ASP A 203 20.50 4.06 -12.00
N ASN A 204 21.61 4.49 -12.61
CA ASN A 204 22.99 4.32 -12.11
C ASN A 204 23.65 5.62 -11.63
N LEU A 205 22.92 6.74 -11.57
CA LEU A 205 23.43 7.98 -11.01
C LEU A 205 23.67 7.85 -9.49
N PRO A 206 24.80 8.36 -8.96
CA PRO A 206 25.08 8.34 -7.54
C PRO A 206 23.97 9.04 -6.75
N MET A 207 23.53 8.40 -5.66
CA MET A 207 22.49 8.91 -4.78
C MET A 207 23.08 9.98 -3.85
N GLU A 208 23.25 11.21 -4.34
CA GLU A 208 23.79 12.32 -3.54
C GLU A 208 22.77 12.84 -2.51
N GLY A 209 23.26 13.49 -1.45
CA GLY A 209 22.42 14.10 -0.41
C GLY A 209 21.85 13.13 0.63
N ILE A 210 21.83 11.82 0.38
CA ILE A 210 21.37 10.80 1.34
C ILE A 210 22.52 10.40 2.30
N PRO A 211 22.25 10.17 3.61
CA PRO A 211 23.27 9.65 4.53
C PRO A 211 23.91 8.34 4.07
N GLU A 212 25.24 8.22 4.16
CA GLU A 212 26.00 7.03 3.74
C GLU A 212 25.52 5.72 4.39
N ALA A 213 24.98 5.81 5.62
CA ALA A 213 24.40 4.66 6.33
C ALA A 213 23.29 3.97 5.53
N CYS A 214 22.60 4.69 4.66
CA CYS A 214 21.54 4.15 3.80
C CYS A 214 22.08 3.25 2.67
N ASN A 215 23.34 3.42 2.26
CA ASN A 215 23.96 2.65 1.17
C ASN A 215 24.01 1.15 1.48
N LYS A 216 24.01 0.77 2.77
CA LYS A 216 23.93 -0.63 3.19
C LYS A 216 22.66 -1.34 2.69
N TYR A 217 21.59 -0.60 2.43
CA TYR A 217 20.28 -1.14 2.06
C TYR A 217 19.93 -0.85 0.59
N ASP A 218 20.93 -0.56 -0.25
CA ASP A 218 20.73 -0.18 -1.66
C ASP A 218 19.84 -1.15 -2.43
N ALA A 219 20.15 -2.45 -2.35
CA ALA A 219 19.36 -3.50 -2.98
C ALA A 219 17.92 -3.56 -2.45
N ASN A 220 17.71 -3.27 -1.16
CA ASN A 220 16.37 -3.30 -0.56
C ASN A 220 15.52 -2.12 -1.00
N PHE A 221 16.11 -0.93 -1.10
CA PHE A 221 15.41 0.25 -1.61
C PHE A 221 15.09 0.10 -3.10
N LYS A 222 16.05 -0.36 -3.92
CA LYS A 222 15.81 -0.66 -5.34
C LYS A 222 14.70 -1.69 -5.52
N ALA A 223 14.74 -2.78 -4.76
CA ALA A 223 13.68 -3.80 -4.81
C ALA A 223 12.30 -3.24 -4.43
N ALA A 224 12.23 -2.40 -3.38
CA ALA A 224 10.97 -1.77 -2.96
C ALA A 224 10.45 -0.70 -3.93
N ALA A 225 11.35 -0.10 -4.73
CA ALA A 225 11.03 0.86 -5.78
C ALA A 225 10.67 0.21 -7.12
N THR A 226 10.88 -1.11 -7.26
CA THR A 226 10.56 -1.86 -8.47
C THR A 226 9.14 -2.42 -8.38
N SER A 227 8.31 -2.08 -9.37
CA SER A 227 6.95 -2.59 -9.49
C SER A 227 6.92 -4.10 -9.74
N SER A 228 5.78 -4.76 -9.53
CA SER A 228 5.62 -6.20 -9.79
C SER A 228 5.89 -6.61 -11.25
N GLY A 229 5.85 -5.66 -12.20
CA GLY A 229 6.22 -5.85 -13.60
C GLY A 229 7.72 -5.65 -13.90
N GLY A 230 8.56 -5.45 -12.87
CA GLY A 230 10.00 -5.27 -13.01
C GLY A 230 10.45 -3.85 -13.37
N SER A 231 9.52 -2.89 -13.53
CA SER A 231 9.87 -1.49 -13.80
C SER A 231 10.30 -0.80 -12.52
N TYR A 232 11.57 -0.34 -12.51
CA TYR A 232 12.18 0.44 -11.43
C TYR A 232 11.74 1.91 -11.51
N SER A 233 11.52 2.52 -10.34
CA SER A 233 11.18 3.94 -10.20
C SER A 233 12.21 4.68 -9.36
N ARG A 234 13.04 5.50 -10.00
CA ARG A 234 14.03 6.34 -9.31
C ARG A 234 13.38 7.29 -8.30
N ASP A 235 12.23 7.87 -8.62
CA ASP A 235 11.46 8.72 -7.70
C ASP A 235 11.08 7.99 -6.42
N THR A 236 10.64 6.74 -6.54
CA THR A 236 10.25 5.89 -5.41
C THR A 236 11.47 5.48 -4.58
N ASP A 237 12.57 5.11 -5.23
CA ASP A 237 13.82 4.78 -4.53
C ASP A 237 14.32 5.98 -3.70
N CYS A 238 14.45 7.14 -4.35
CA CYS A 238 14.85 8.37 -3.67
C CYS A 238 13.87 8.78 -2.56
N LEU A 239 12.56 8.61 -2.75
CA LEU A 239 11.57 8.90 -1.71
C LEU A 239 11.76 8.01 -0.48
N LEU A 240 11.90 6.69 -0.67
CA LEU A 240 12.06 5.72 0.41
C LEU A 240 13.35 5.98 1.20
N ARG A 241 14.47 6.27 0.51
CA ARG A 241 15.73 6.65 1.17
C ARG A 241 15.61 7.93 1.96
N SER A 242 14.89 8.91 1.42
CA SER A 242 14.70 10.21 2.06
C SER A 242 13.84 10.13 3.32
N ILE A 243 12.83 9.27 3.29
CA ILE A 243 12.05 8.91 4.48
C ILE A 243 12.95 8.20 5.49
N ALA A 244 13.68 7.15 5.10
CA ALA A 244 14.58 6.42 6.00
C ALA A 244 15.65 7.31 6.65
N ALA A 245 16.22 8.23 5.87
CA ALA A 245 17.18 9.23 6.31
C ALA A 245 16.57 10.18 7.33
N THR A 246 15.33 10.61 7.11
CA THR A 246 14.61 11.53 8.00
C THR A 246 14.17 10.85 9.29
N GLU A 247 13.66 9.63 9.18
CA GLU A 247 13.09 8.84 10.27
C GLU A 247 14.16 8.32 11.24
N SER A 248 15.29 7.82 10.71
CA SER A 248 16.29 7.15 11.54
C SER A 248 17.74 7.44 11.19
N GLY A 249 18.00 8.23 10.14
CA GLY A 249 19.33 8.28 9.53
C GLY A 249 19.77 6.91 8.99
N CYS A 250 18.81 6.09 8.58
CA CYS A 250 19.00 4.70 8.19
C CYS A 250 19.52 3.76 9.29
N ASN A 251 19.24 4.06 10.56
CA ASN A 251 19.61 3.23 11.70
C ASN A 251 18.50 2.21 12.06
N PRO A 252 18.72 0.90 11.85
CA PRO A 252 17.72 -0.12 12.16
C PRO A 252 17.51 -0.34 13.67
N GLY A 253 18.45 0.10 14.51
CA GLY A 253 18.35 -0.07 15.97
C GLY A 253 17.59 1.05 16.69
N LEU A 254 17.15 2.09 15.96
CA LEU A 254 16.56 3.28 16.57
C LEU A 254 15.12 3.01 17.03
N THR A 255 14.82 3.41 18.27
CA THR A 255 13.46 3.53 18.78
C THR A 255 13.25 4.98 19.19
N SER A 256 12.28 5.67 18.60
CA SER A 256 11.96 7.05 18.96
C SER A 256 11.21 7.15 20.29
N PRO A 257 11.18 8.33 20.92
CA PRO A 257 10.37 8.57 22.13
C PRO A 257 8.88 8.27 21.94
N ALA A 258 8.37 8.36 20.70
CA ALA A 258 6.98 8.04 20.35
C ALA A 258 6.71 6.54 20.14
N GLY A 259 7.73 5.68 20.33
CA GLY A 259 7.63 4.23 20.19
C GLY A 259 7.66 3.71 18.75
N SER A 260 8.05 4.55 17.79
CA SER A 260 8.35 4.10 16.43
C SER A 260 9.73 3.44 16.38
N VAL A 261 9.87 2.39 15.58
CA VAL A 261 11.04 1.50 15.62
C VAL A 261 11.62 1.29 14.23
N GLY A 262 12.95 1.20 14.18
CA GLY A 262 13.71 0.73 13.03
C GLY A 262 13.95 1.78 11.97
N ILE A 263 14.44 1.31 10.82
CA ILE A 263 14.92 2.16 9.73
C ILE A 263 13.83 3.08 9.16
N MET A 264 12.59 2.59 9.11
CA MET A 264 11.42 3.33 8.62
C MET A 264 10.50 3.81 9.75
N GLN A 265 10.92 3.72 11.02
CA GLN A 265 10.16 4.21 12.19
C GLN A 265 8.67 3.80 12.21
N PHE A 266 8.39 2.52 11.98
CA PHE A 266 7.03 2.00 12.15
C PHE A 266 6.68 1.81 13.62
N LYS A 267 5.44 2.15 14.01
CA LYS A 267 4.91 1.73 15.31
C LYS A 267 4.62 0.23 15.31
N PRO A 268 4.95 -0.50 16.39
CA PRO A 268 4.58 -1.91 16.56
C PRO A 268 3.10 -2.21 16.30
N SER A 269 2.21 -1.31 16.72
CA SER A 269 0.76 -1.43 16.50
C SER A 269 0.35 -1.31 15.02
N THR A 270 1.02 -0.41 14.28
CA THR A 270 0.77 -0.20 12.84
C THR A 270 1.34 -1.36 12.02
N ALA A 271 2.56 -1.78 12.36
CA ALA A 271 3.25 -2.89 11.70
C ALA A 271 2.67 -4.28 12.06
N LYS A 272 1.95 -4.39 13.18
CA LYS A 272 1.55 -5.67 13.80
C LYS A 272 2.75 -6.61 14.00
N LYS A 273 3.87 -6.03 14.42
CA LYS A 273 5.15 -6.69 14.69
C LYS A 273 5.70 -6.16 16.01
N ASN A 274 6.53 -6.94 16.70
CA ASN A 274 7.20 -6.49 17.91
C ASN A 274 8.45 -5.66 17.59
N GLU A 275 9.00 -4.97 18.59
CA GLU A 275 10.17 -4.11 18.43
C GLU A 275 11.40 -4.87 17.94
N ASP A 276 11.66 -6.07 18.49
CA ASP A 276 12.81 -6.89 18.11
C ASP A 276 12.76 -7.28 16.62
N PHE A 277 11.57 -7.64 16.11
CA PHE A 277 11.37 -7.92 14.70
C PHE A 277 11.68 -6.69 13.84
N LEU A 278 11.17 -5.52 14.20
CA LEU A 278 11.38 -4.30 13.42
C LEU A 278 12.85 -3.87 13.37
N LYS A 279 13.61 -4.11 14.45
CA LYS A 279 15.06 -3.86 14.48
C LYS A 279 15.87 -4.88 13.70
N ALA A 280 15.45 -6.15 13.74
CA ALA A 280 16.16 -7.25 13.08
C ALA A 280 15.90 -7.33 11.57
N ASN A 281 14.80 -6.77 11.07
CA ASN A 281 14.34 -6.90 9.69
C ASN A 281 14.18 -5.53 8.98
N PRO A 282 15.28 -4.79 8.73
CA PRO A 282 15.22 -3.51 8.02
C PRO A 282 14.67 -3.62 6.59
N GLU A 283 14.94 -4.72 5.89
CA GLU A 283 14.41 -5.00 4.55
C GLU A 283 12.89 -5.17 4.52
N TRP A 284 12.32 -5.75 5.58
CA TRP A 284 10.86 -5.79 5.75
C TRP A 284 10.31 -4.38 5.95
N SER A 285 10.97 -3.58 6.79
CA SER A 285 10.54 -2.20 7.07
C SER A 285 10.55 -1.33 5.82
N ILE A 286 11.60 -1.41 5.00
CA ILE A 286 11.71 -0.67 3.72
C ILE A 286 10.57 -1.08 2.76
N SER A 287 10.36 -2.40 2.60
CA SER A 287 9.28 -2.92 1.75
C SER A 287 7.89 -2.48 2.24
N LYS A 288 7.67 -2.52 3.56
CA LYS A 288 6.40 -2.10 4.15
C LYS A 288 6.16 -0.60 3.99
N ALA A 289 7.21 0.22 3.99
CA ALA A 289 7.08 1.64 3.70
C ALA A 289 6.62 1.92 2.27
N ALA A 290 7.12 1.20 1.28
CA ALA A 290 6.66 1.33 -0.11
C ALA A 290 5.17 0.94 -0.25
N GLU A 291 4.75 -0.13 0.41
CA GLU A 291 3.33 -0.53 0.47
C GLU A 291 2.48 0.53 1.17
N TYR A 292 2.94 1.03 2.32
CA TYR A 292 2.22 2.03 3.11
C TYR A 292 2.04 3.35 2.36
N LEU A 293 3.05 3.79 1.59
CA LEU A 293 2.93 4.95 0.71
C LEU A 293 1.88 4.72 -0.38
N ARG A 294 1.83 3.55 -1.01
CA ARG A 294 0.78 3.22 -1.98
C ARG A 294 -0.63 3.22 -1.35
N GLU A 295 -0.77 2.66 -0.15
CA GLU A 295 -2.04 2.67 0.59
C GLU A 295 -2.50 4.10 0.89
N ASN A 296 -1.58 4.92 1.38
CA ASN A 296 -1.84 6.33 1.66
C ASN A 296 -2.20 7.10 0.38
N GLN A 297 -1.50 6.88 -0.73
CA GLN A 297 -1.80 7.53 -2.01
C GLN A 297 -3.23 7.23 -2.45
N ASN A 298 -3.66 5.96 -2.42
CA ASN A 298 -5.03 5.58 -2.78
C ASN A 298 -6.07 6.31 -1.90
N GLN A 299 -5.78 6.49 -0.62
CA GLN A 299 -6.66 7.21 0.29
C GLN A 299 -6.67 8.72 0.01
N ILE A 300 -5.51 9.29 -0.32
CA ILE A 300 -5.36 10.70 -0.63
C ILE A 300 -6.07 11.06 -1.94
N ASP A 301 -6.02 10.18 -2.94
CA ASP A 301 -6.69 10.33 -4.24
C ASP A 301 -8.22 10.42 -4.13
N ASP A 302 -8.81 9.90 -3.04
CA ASP A 302 -10.26 9.97 -2.80
C ASP A 302 -10.73 11.37 -2.33
N TYR A 303 -9.82 12.25 -1.90
CA TYR A 303 -10.17 13.59 -1.43
C TYR A 303 -10.46 14.54 -2.59
N LYS A 304 -11.67 15.13 -2.59
CA LYS A 304 -12.17 15.96 -3.71
C LYS A 304 -12.09 17.46 -3.48
N TYR A 305 -11.73 17.88 -2.27
CA TYR A 305 -11.81 19.28 -1.86
C TYR A 305 -10.47 20.03 -1.98
N PHE A 306 -9.36 19.33 -2.20
CA PHE A 306 -8.06 19.89 -2.58
C PHE A 306 -7.44 19.05 -3.70
N ASN A 307 -6.49 19.63 -4.45
CA ASN A 307 -5.72 18.85 -5.43
C ASN A 307 -4.65 18.08 -4.67
N ALA A 308 -4.89 16.81 -4.43
CA ALA A 308 -3.94 15.88 -3.85
C ALA A 308 -2.67 15.72 -4.72
N SER A 309 -1.54 15.44 -4.07
CA SER A 309 -0.28 15.04 -4.68
C SER A 309 -0.43 13.87 -5.68
N ASP A 310 0.23 13.91 -6.83
CA ASP A 310 0.09 12.95 -7.95
C ASP A 310 1.24 11.93 -8.04
N GLY A 311 1.66 11.39 -6.90
CA GLY A 311 2.56 10.24 -6.82
C GLY A 311 3.83 10.50 -6.02
N ASN A 312 4.95 9.93 -6.47
CA ASN A 312 6.18 9.82 -5.67
C ASN A 312 7.21 10.92 -5.96
N ALA A 313 7.07 11.68 -7.04
CA ALA A 313 8.05 12.68 -7.45
C ALA A 313 7.79 14.05 -6.80
N PRO A 314 8.83 14.78 -6.36
CA PRO A 314 8.66 16.18 -6.02
C PRO A 314 8.35 16.92 -7.32
N GLY A 315 7.15 17.50 -7.43
CA GLY A 315 6.82 18.29 -8.62
C GLY A 315 7.70 19.52 -8.75
N THR A 316 7.56 20.27 -9.84
CA THR A 316 8.48 21.38 -10.16
C THR A 316 8.10 22.72 -9.52
N LYS A 317 6.87 22.82 -9.00
CA LYS A 317 6.33 24.04 -8.41
C LYS A 317 6.56 24.03 -6.91
N THR A 318 6.87 25.19 -6.34
CA THR A 318 6.91 25.39 -4.89
C THR A 318 5.73 26.21 -4.42
N VAL A 319 5.28 25.92 -3.22
CA VAL A 319 4.32 26.73 -2.47
C VAL A 319 5.01 27.34 -1.26
N LYS A 320 4.48 28.48 -0.80
CA LYS A 320 5.02 29.20 0.36
C LYS A 320 3.87 29.54 1.29
N TYR A 321 3.89 28.95 2.49
CA TYR A 321 2.88 29.18 3.51
C TYR A 321 3.51 29.86 4.73
N PRO A 322 2.97 30.98 5.22
CA PRO A 322 3.48 31.66 6.41
C PRO A 322 3.62 30.74 7.65
N ASP A 323 4.83 30.42 8.11
CA ASP A 323 5.13 29.36 9.12
C ASP A 323 4.61 29.62 10.56
N GLY A 324 3.96 30.76 10.79
CA GLY A 324 3.54 31.22 12.12
C GLY A 324 4.64 31.86 12.98
N LYS A 325 5.92 31.75 12.60
CA LYS A 325 7.10 32.30 13.32
C LYS A 325 7.68 33.57 12.67
N GLY A 326 7.01 34.10 11.64
CA GLY A 326 7.46 35.26 10.87
C GLY A 326 8.25 34.89 9.61
N GLY A 327 8.35 33.61 9.29
CA GLY A 327 8.92 33.06 8.06
C GLY A 327 7.89 32.36 7.17
N PHE A 328 8.36 31.45 6.32
CA PHE A 328 7.54 30.69 5.38
C PHE A 328 8.02 29.24 5.31
N ASP A 329 7.08 28.32 5.43
CA ASP A 329 7.26 26.93 5.03
C ASP A 329 7.24 26.87 3.50
N THR A 330 8.33 26.38 2.91
CA THR A 330 8.47 26.26 1.46
C THR A 330 8.76 24.82 1.10
N TYR A 331 7.86 24.22 0.32
CA TYR A 331 8.01 22.85 -0.17
C TYR A 331 7.46 22.74 -1.59
N TYR A 332 7.83 21.66 -2.27
CA TYR A 332 7.40 21.36 -3.63
C TYR A 332 6.03 20.70 -3.59
N VAL A 333 5.12 21.10 -4.49
CA VAL A 333 3.86 20.38 -4.68
C VAL A 333 4.09 19.21 -5.63
N GLY A 334 3.53 18.05 -5.33
CA GLY A 334 3.57 16.87 -6.21
C GLY A 334 3.62 15.54 -5.46
N ASN A 335 4.36 15.48 -4.35
CA ASN A 335 4.38 14.34 -3.41
C ASN A 335 4.33 14.77 -1.94
N ASP A 336 4.08 16.05 -1.68
CA ASP A 336 4.07 16.65 -0.35
C ASP A 336 2.96 16.08 0.54
N ASP A 337 1.74 15.91 0.00
CA ASP A 337 0.66 15.22 0.71
C ASP A 337 1.04 13.78 1.03
N LEU A 338 1.60 13.04 0.06
CA LEU A 338 2.05 11.67 0.29
C LEU A 338 3.11 11.59 1.39
N ILE A 339 4.09 12.49 1.42
CA ILE A 339 5.09 12.56 2.49
C ILE A 339 4.45 12.92 3.83
N ALA A 340 3.55 13.91 3.86
CA ALA A 340 2.83 14.31 5.07
C ALA A 340 2.03 13.14 5.65
N SER A 341 1.40 12.34 4.78
CA SER A 341 0.63 11.17 5.17
C SER A 341 1.46 10.07 5.83
N TYR A 342 2.75 9.96 5.48
CA TYR A 342 3.65 9.00 6.10
C TYR A 342 3.87 9.34 7.58
N ASN A 343 4.06 10.64 7.87
CA ASN A 343 4.32 11.14 9.23
C ASN A 343 3.04 11.27 10.07
N ALA A 344 1.98 11.82 9.51
CA ALA A 344 0.75 12.17 10.25
C ALA A 344 -0.41 11.17 10.06
N GLY A 345 -0.30 10.26 9.09
CA GLY A 345 -1.37 9.39 8.61
C GLY A 345 -2.17 10.01 7.45
N ALA A 346 -2.83 9.19 6.63
CA ALA A 346 -3.61 9.65 5.46
C ALA A 346 -5.08 10.00 5.77
N GLY A 347 -5.53 9.92 7.03
CA GLY A 347 -6.94 10.05 7.40
C GLY A 347 -7.43 11.46 7.73
N GLU A 348 -8.75 11.64 7.65
CA GLU A 348 -9.45 12.86 8.14
C GLU A 348 -9.74 12.80 9.65
N SER A 349 -9.67 11.61 10.26
CA SER A 349 -9.95 11.40 11.68
C SER A 349 -8.68 11.48 12.52
N ALA A 350 -8.77 12.08 13.70
CA ALA A 350 -7.69 12.08 14.68
C ALA A 350 -7.91 11.03 15.77
N SER A 351 -6.82 10.66 16.44
CA SER A 351 -6.83 9.74 17.59
C SER A 351 -7.51 10.30 18.86
N SER A 352 -7.89 11.58 18.86
CA SER A 352 -8.62 12.24 19.95
C SER A 352 -9.61 13.25 19.39
N ALA A 353 -10.79 13.41 20.02
CA ALA A 353 -11.83 14.39 19.64
C ALA A 353 -11.32 15.84 19.59
N ASP A 354 -10.22 16.05 20.31
CA ASP A 354 -9.49 17.28 20.51
C ASP A 354 -8.38 17.48 19.46
N LYS A 355 -8.37 16.78 18.32
CA LYS A 355 -7.35 16.94 17.27
C LYS A 355 -8.02 16.86 15.90
N LEU A 356 -7.48 17.58 14.93
CA LEU A 356 -7.86 17.43 13.52
C LEU A 356 -7.05 16.28 12.89
N GLY A 357 -7.65 15.53 11.98
CA GLY A 357 -6.89 14.64 11.11
C GLY A 357 -6.11 15.45 10.06
N PRO A 358 -4.93 15.01 9.62
CA PRO A 358 -4.07 15.78 8.71
C PRO A 358 -4.73 16.15 7.39
N PHE A 359 -5.63 15.31 6.88
CA PHE A 359 -6.28 15.53 5.59
C PHE A 359 -7.66 16.17 5.68
N VAL A 360 -8.19 16.44 6.87
CA VAL A 360 -9.49 17.14 6.97
C VAL A 360 -9.41 18.54 6.35
N GLN A 361 -10.46 18.97 5.67
CA GLN A 361 -10.55 20.34 5.19
C GLN A 361 -10.56 21.32 6.38
N THR A 362 -9.50 22.12 6.50
CA THR A 362 -9.43 23.12 7.56
C THR A 362 -10.10 24.42 7.15
N VAL A 363 -10.91 24.98 8.05
CA VAL A 363 -11.43 26.36 7.91
C VAL A 363 -10.51 27.39 8.54
N ALA A 364 -9.48 26.95 9.29
CA ALA A 364 -8.63 27.85 10.06
C ALA A 364 -7.83 28.81 9.18
N CYS A 365 -7.33 28.32 8.03
CA CYS A 365 -6.60 29.12 7.05
C CYS A 365 -7.48 29.67 5.92
N ARG A 366 -8.79 29.42 5.94
CA ARG A 366 -9.71 29.90 4.90
C ARG A 366 -9.77 31.43 4.94
N ASP A 367 -9.73 32.04 3.75
CA ASP A 367 -9.81 33.50 3.54
C ASP A 367 -8.65 34.30 4.16
N ARG A 368 -7.55 33.65 4.54
CA ARG A 368 -6.33 34.33 5.00
C ARG A 368 -5.41 34.66 3.82
N ASP A 369 -4.77 35.83 3.88
CA ASP A 369 -3.79 36.24 2.89
C ASP A 369 -2.66 35.21 2.76
N GLY A 370 -2.43 34.72 1.53
CA GLY A 370 -1.41 33.71 1.23
C GLY A 370 -1.86 32.26 1.33
N TYR A 371 -3.13 31.97 1.66
CA TYR A 371 -3.68 30.61 1.70
C TYR A 371 -4.77 30.38 0.64
N PRO A 372 -4.84 29.18 0.03
CA PRO A 372 -5.96 28.82 -0.83
C PRO A 372 -7.23 28.62 -0.01
N SER A 373 -8.40 28.74 -0.65
CA SER A 373 -9.70 28.57 0.01
C SER A 373 -9.92 27.15 0.55
N ASN A 374 -9.29 26.15 -0.06
CA ASN A 374 -9.31 24.76 0.38
C ASN A 374 -7.88 24.24 0.47
N LEU A 375 -7.53 23.71 1.64
CA LEU A 375 -6.29 22.98 1.88
C LEU A 375 -6.53 21.91 2.96
N PRO A 376 -5.78 20.80 2.94
CA PRO A 376 -5.75 19.87 4.05
C PRO A 376 -5.17 20.53 5.30
N ALA A 377 -5.63 20.10 6.48
CA ALA A 377 -5.22 20.68 7.76
C ALA A 377 -3.71 20.67 7.99
N TRP A 378 -3.00 19.67 7.44
CA TRP A 378 -1.54 19.56 7.61
C TRP A 378 -0.77 20.75 7.02
N GLN A 379 -1.28 21.38 5.95
CA GLN A 379 -0.65 22.52 5.28
C GLN A 379 -0.91 23.86 5.97
N CYS A 380 -1.78 23.91 6.99
CA CYS A 380 -2.16 25.15 7.67
C CYS A 380 -1.31 25.38 8.93
N PRO A 381 -0.42 26.39 8.93
CA PRO A 381 0.26 26.86 10.12
C PRO A 381 -0.66 27.78 10.94
N TYR A 382 -0.50 27.70 12.25
CA TYR A 382 -1.42 28.30 13.18
C TYR A 382 -1.16 29.80 13.40
N ARG A 383 -2.24 30.61 13.49
CA ARG A 383 -2.27 32.00 14.01
C ARG A 383 -3.68 32.31 14.53
N LYS A 384 -3.83 33.19 15.53
CA LYS A 384 -5.16 33.75 15.89
C LYS A 384 -5.82 34.40 14.67
N ALA A 385 -7.14 34.31 14.58
CA ALA A 385 -7.92 34.88 13.49
C ALA A 385 -8.02 36.41 13.59
N ASP A 386 -6.88 37.11 13.41
CA ASP A 386 -6.69 38.58 13.42
C ASP A 386 -5.30 39.04 13.93
N SER A 387 -4.37 38.13 14.25
CA SER A 387 -3.03 38.54 14.70
C SER A 387 -1.90 37.70 14.10
N ASN A 388 -0.69 38.26 14.15
CA ASN A 388 0.54 37.56 13.78
C ASN A 388 1.10 36.68 14.91
N GLU A 389 0.34 36.46 15.97
CA GLU A 389 0.79 35.71 17.15
C GLU A 389 0.36 34.23 17.08
N LEU A 390 1.30 33.35 17.46
CA LEU A 390 1.05 31.94 17.78
C LEU A 390 0.29 31.89 19.11
N GLU A 391 -0.85 31.22 19.17
CA GLU A 391 -1.50 30.93 20.46
C GLU A 391 -0.85 29.67 21.06
N GLU A 392 -0.26 29.78 22.25
CA GLU A 392 0.27 28.61 22.95
C GLU A 392 -0.86 27.72 23.52
N ASP A 393 -2.07 28.25 23.68
CA ASP A 393 -3.18 27.65 24.45
C ASP A 393 -4.57 27.69 23.75
N GLY A 394 -4.63 27.51 22.42
CA GLY A 394 -5.90 27.35 21.70
C GLY A 394 -6.64 26.04 22.06
N PRO A 395 -7.97 25.94 21.85
CA PRO A 395 -8.72 24.69 22.06
C PRO A 395 -8.06 23.55 21.28
N LYS A 396 -8.12 22.31 21.76
CA LYS A 396 -7.10 21.31 21.44
C LYS A 396 -7.02 20.90 19.95
N ASP A 397 -8.08 21.17 19.17
CA ASP A 397 -8.15 21.15 17.71
C ASP A 397 -7.19 22.13 16.99
N ASN A 398 -6.50 22.99 17.75
CA ASN A 398 -5.70 24.12 17.28
C ASN A 398 -4.17 23.97 17.39
N LYS A 399 -3.63 22.74 17.38
CA LYS A 399 -2.17 22.53 17.49
C LYS A 399 -1.38 22.64 16.17
N GLY A 400 -2.06 22.77 15.03
CA GLY A 400 -1.43 22.75 13.70
C GLY A 400 -0.59 21.50 13.46
N PHE A 401 0.12 21.47 12.33
CA PHE A 401 0.94 20.33 11.90
C PHE A 401 2.40 20.73 11.64
N THR A 402 2.97 21.58 12.51
CA THR A 402 4.33 22.11 12.31
C THR A 402 5.37 21.00 12.18
N GLU A 403 5.30 19.96 13.01
CA GLU A 403 6.20 18.79 12.91
C GLU A 403 6.10 18.11 11.54
N THR A 404 4.89 17.96 10.99
CA THR A 404 4.67 17.35 9.67
C THR A 404 5.14 18.26 8.54
N ARG A 405 4.95 19.58 8.63
CA ARG A 405 5.46 20.52 7.62
C ARG A 405 6.99 20.55 7.60
N ASP A 406 7.62 20.54 8.77
CA ASP A 406 9.09 20.43 8.89
C ASP A 406 9.58 19.08 8.33
N TYR A 407 8.84 18.00 8.59
CA TYR A 407 9.12 16.66 8.06
C TYR A 407 9.07 16.63 6.53
N VAL A 408 8.03 17.20 5.91
CA VAL A 408 7.88 17.28 4.43
C VAL A 408 9.07 18.00 3.80
N GLN A 409 9.45 19.16 4.35
CA GLN A 409 10.59 19.93 3.85
C GLN A 409 11.89 19.13 3.91
N LYS A 410 12.11 18.41 5.01
CA LYS A 410 13.33 17.61 5.21
C LYS A 410 13.40 16.42 4.26
N VAL A 411 12.31 15.68 4.08
CA VAL A 411 12.24 14.54 3.15
C VAL A 411 12.44 15.02 1.70
N GLN A 412 11.76 16.09 1.28
CA GLN A 412 11.94 16.62 -0.08
C GLN A 412 13.35 17.17 -0.33
N GLY A 413 13.99 17.75 0.70
CA GLY A 413 15.40 18.15 0.62
C GLY A 413 16.32 16.98 0.29
N TYR A 414 16.16 15.87 1.02
CA TYR A 414 16.89 14.63 0.72
C TYR A 414 16.56 14.06 -0.66
N GLN A 415 15.27 14.03 -1.01
CA GLN A 415 14.82 13.39 -2.25
C GLN A 415 15.31 14.13 -3.47
N ARG A 416 15.27 15.47 -3.47
CA ARG A 416 15.79 16.27 -4.57
C ARG A 416 17.31 16.12 -4.73
N GLY A 417 18.04 16.09 -3.61
CA GLY A 417 19.47 15.77 -3.63
C GLY A 417 19.74 14.41 -4.29
N CYS A 418 18.95 13.40 -3.93
CA CYS A 418 19.04 12.06 -4.49
C CYS A 418 18.70 12.01 -5.99
N LEU A 419 17.73 12.82 -6.43
CA LEU A 419 17.34 12.95 -7.83
C LEU A 419 18.30 13.84 -8.66
N GLY A 420 19.27 14.50 -8.02
CA GLY A 420 20.19 15.43 -8.70
C GLY A 420 19.56 16.79 -9.06
N ASN A 421 18.54 17.22 -8.32
CA ASN A 421 17.69 18.40 -8.62
C ASN A 421 17.87 19.59 -7.66
#